data_AF-A0A0F8ZZE8-F1
#
_entry.id   AF-A0A0F8ZZE8-F1
#
_cell.length_a   1.000
_cell.length_b   1.000
_cell.length_c   1.000
_cell.angle_alpha   90.00
_cell.angle_beta   90.00
_cell.angle_gamma   90.00
#
_symmetry.space_group_name_H-M   'P 1'
#
loop_
_entity.id
_entity.type
_entity.pdbx_description
1 polymer ?
#
loop_
_entity_poly.entity_id
_entity_poly.type
_entity_poly.pdbx_seq_one_letter_code
_entity_poly.pdbx_strand_id
1 'polypeptide(L)'
;MRIGLTDIVATSTVPSHTPTRGVPSLVVLSSGGLVETYFRPADVDRALRIMQCESGGDPNIMHDFSNPASASGLMQHLGKYWATRSAAAGYGGVSIFDPTANVAVAAWLRDHSGGWGHWVCR
;
A
#
# COMPACT_ATOMS: atom_id res chain seq x y z
N MET A 1 -17.81 -13.44 -41.27
CA MET A 1 -18.38 -12.10 -41.04
C MET A 1 -18.50 -11.92 -39.54
N ARG A 2 -17.91 -10.84 -38.99
CA ARG A 2 -17.77 -10.54 -37.56
C ARG A 2 -19.10 -10.16 -36.92
N ILE A 3 -19.17 -10.26 -35.58
CA ILE A 3 -19.81 -9.38 -34.55
C ILE A 3 -19.91 -10.27 -33.29
N GLY A 4 -19.43 -9.97 -32.08
CA GLY A 4 -18.78 -8.83 -31.45
C GLY A 4 -18.84 -9.09 -29.94
N LEU A 5 -17.68 -9.26 -29.28
CA LEU A 5 -17.55 -9.38 -27.81
C LEU A 5 -17.25 -7.98 -27.28
N THR A 6 -18.22 -7.32 -26.63
CA THR A 6 -18.09 -6.05 -25.85
C THR A 6 -19.53 -5.65 -25.45
N ASP A 7 -19.91 -5.31 -24.22
CA ASP A 7 -19.24 -4.93 -22.98
C ASP A 7 -20.18 -5.30 -21.81
N ILE A 8 -19.69 -6.02 -20.80
CA ILE A 8 -20.36 -6.01 -19.49
C ILE A 8 -19.69 -4.89 -18.70
N VAL A 9 -20.33 -3.73 -18.65
CA VAL A 9 -20.02 -2.70 -17.66
C VAL A 9 -20.33 -3.30 -16.30
N ALA A 10 -19.31 -3.81 -15.60
CA ALA A 10 -19.42 -4.17 -14.21
C ALA A 10 -19.45 -2.88 -13.39
N THR A 11 -20.66 -2.37 -13.12
CA THR A 11 -20.86 -1.37 -12.06
C THR A 11 -20.49 -2.03 -10.74
N SER A 12 -19.25 -1.80 -10.30
CA SER A 12 -18.76 -2.29 -9.01
C SER A 12 -19.33 -1.42 -7.90
N THR A 13 -20.57 -1.70 -7.50
CA THR A 13 -21.10 -1.26 -6.21
C THR A 13 -20.31 -2.01 -5.13
N VAL A 14 -19.28 -1.37 -4.59
CA VAL A 14 -18.53 -1.91 -3.44
C VAL A 14 -19.51 -2.00 -2.27
N PRO A 15 -19.83 -3.19 -1.74
CA PRO A 15 -20.62 -3.27 -0.52
C PRO A 15 -19.79 -2.70 0.63
N SER A 16 -20.38 -1.79 1.40
CA SER A 16 -19.82 -1.29 2.65
C SER A 16 -19.47 -2.47 3.55
N HIS A 17 -18.16 -2.72 3.73
CA HIS A 17 -17.66 -3.79 4.58
C HIS A 17 -17.76 -3.34 6.04
N THR A 18 -18.75 -3.87 6.76
CA THR A 18 -18.60 -4.10 8.20
C THR A 18 -17.60 -5.25 8.36
N PRO A 19 -16.45 -5.07 9.03
CA PRO A 19 -15.51 -6.16 9.22
C PRO A 19 -16.13 -7.22 10.15
N THR A 20 -16.64 -8.30 9.57
CA THR A 20 -16.90 -9.55 10.30
C THR A 20 -15.54 -10.09 10.75
N ARG A 21 -15.30 -10.10 12.07
CA ARG A 21 -14.14 -10.77 12.67
C ARG A 21 -14.03 -12.21 12.13
N GLY A 22 -13.05 -12.47 11.26
CA GLY A 22 -12.69 -13.85 10.91
C GLY A 22 -12.11 -14.06 9.51
N VAL A 23 -12.42 -13.21 8.51
CA VAL A 23 -11.88 -13.35 7.15
C VAL A 23 -11.10 -12.08 6.79
N PRO A 24 -9.78 -12.16 6.51
CA PRO A 24 -9.05 -10.99 6.04
C PRO A 24 -9.65 -10.53 4.71
N SER A 25 -9.83 -9.20 4.56
CA SER A 25 -10.28 -8.60 3.30
C SER A 25 -9.37 -9.04 2.15
N LEU A 26 -9.92 -9.23 0.95
CA LEU A 26 -9.15 -9.53 -0.27
C LEU A 26 -8.00 -8.52 -0.49
N VAL A 27 -8.18 -7.28 -0.04
CA VAL A 27 -7.15 -6.24 -0.09
C VAL A 27 -5.97 -6.58 0.83
N VAL A 28 -6.22 -7.09 2.04
CA VAL A 28 -5.16 -7.53 2.98
C VAL A 28 -4.40 -8.74 2.42
N LEU A 29 -5.11 -9.69 1.79
CA LEU A 29 -4.49 -10.85 1.15
C LEU A 29 -3.63 -10.47 -0.05
N SER A 30 -4.14 -9.57 -0.91
CA SER A 30 -3.38 -9.04 -2.04
C SER A 30 -2.15 -8.26 -1.58
N SER A 31 -2.29 -7.46 -0.53
CA SER A 31 -1.18 -6.73 0.06
C SER A 31 -0.15 -7.65 0.73
N GLY A 32 -0.59 -8.82 1.24
CA GLY A 32 0.31 -9.85 1.75
C GLY A 32 1.31 -10.33 0.70
N GLY A 33 0.84 -10.66 -0.50
CA GLY A 33 1.70 -11.04 -1.62
C GLY A 33 2.66 -9.93 -2.04
N LEU A 34 2.24 -8.66 -1.96
CA LEU A 34 3.14 -7.53 -2.22
C LEU A 34 4.25 -7.43 -1.17
N VAL A 35 3.92 -7.59 0.11
CA VAL A 35 4.92 -7.54 1.19
C VAL A 35 5.95 -8.64 1.01
N GLU A 36 5.51 -9.88 0.74
CA GLU A 36 6.39 -11.01 0.48
C GLU A 36 7.28 -10.81 -0.75
N THR A 37 6.80 -10.06 -1.76
CA THR A 37 7.56 -9.77 -2.97
C THR A 37 8.74 -8.83 -2.72
N TYR A 38 8.58 -7.84 -1.84
CA TYR A 38 9.56 -6.75 -1.69
C TYR A 38 10.37 -6.79 -0.39
N PHE A 39 9.80 -7.30 0.70
CA PHE A 39 10.52 -7.42 1.97
C PHE A 39 11.32 -8.71 2.01
N ARG A 40 12.46 -8.69 2.71
CA ARG A 40 13.21 -9.92 3.00
C ARG A 40 12.34 -10.86 3.83
N PRO A 41 12.49 -12.19 3.71
CA PRO A 41 11.66 -13.14 4.45
C PRO A 41 11.59 -12.89 5.97
N ALA A 42 12.72 -12.49 6.58
CA ALA A 42 12.80 -12.17 8.02
C ALA A 42 12.06 -10.89 8.44
N ASP A 43 11.67 -10.05 7.48
CA ASP A 43 11.03 -8.75 7.70
C ASP A 43 9.53 -8.76 7.35
N VAL A 44 9.05 -9.79 6.62
CA VAL A 44 7.65 -9.89 6.13
C VAL A 44 6.65 -9.75 7.27
N ASP A 45 6.78 -10.55 8.33
CA ASP A 45 5.81 -10.55 9.44
C ASP A 45 5.71 -9.17 10.10
N ARG A 46 6.83 -8.45 10.20
CA ARG A 46 6.85 -7.11 10.78
C ARG A 46 6.23 -6.10 9.82
N ALA A 47 6.55 -6.15 8.54
CA ALA A 47 5.96 -5.29 7.53
C ALA A 47 4.42 -5.46 7.46
N LEU A 48 3.93 -6.70 7.56
CA LEU A 48 2.48 -6.99 7.61
C LEU A 48 1.82 -6.37 8.85
N ARG A 49 2.43 -6.49 10.04
CA ARG A 49 1.91 -5.85 11.26
C ARG A 49 1.89 -4.33 11.15
N ILE A 50 2.94 -3.74 10.58
CA ILE A 50 3.01 -2.30 10.34
C ILE A 50 1.89 -1.89 9.39
N MET A 51 1.77 -2.51 8.22
CA MET A 51 0.72 -2.21 7.25
C MET A 51 -0.68 -2.30 7.87
N GLN A 52 -0.95 -3.36 8.63
CA GLN A 52 -2.23 -3.55 9.30
C GLN A 52 -2.53 -2.43 10.32
N CYS A 53 -1.51 -1.93 11.03
CA CYS A 53 -1.64 -0.82 11.98
C CYS A 53 -1.79 0.54 11.27
N GLU A 54 -1.01 0.76 10.21
CA GLU A 54 -0.89 2.02 9.49
C GLU A 54 -2.11 2.32 8.62
N SER A 55 -2.62 1.32 7.89
CA SER A 55 -3.69 1.51 6.91
C SER A 55 -4.81 0.47 7.00
N GLY A 56 -4.69 -0.52 7.87
CA GLY A 56 -5.57 -1.68 7.83
C GLY A 56 -5.42 -2.53 6.57
N GLY A 57 -4.36 -2.29 5.78
CA GLY A 57 -4.16 -2.90 4.46
C GLY A 57 -4.92 -2.23 3.32
N ASP A 58 -5.48 -1.03 3.50
CA ASP A 58 -6.15 -0.26 2.44
C ASP A 58 -5.18 0.75 1.78
N PRO A 59 -4.92 0.63 0.46
CA PRO A 59 -3.96 1.49 -0.25
C PRO A 59 -4.44 2.93 -0.44
N ASN A 60 -5.71 3.24 -0.18
CA ASN A 60 -6.28 4.57 -0.37
C ASN A 60 -6.35 5.40 0.91
N ILE A 61 -5.83 4.87 2.03
CA ILE A 61 -5.84 5.59 3.31
C ILE A 61 -4.87 6.76 3.27
N MET A 62 -5.36 7.92 3.69
CA MET A 62 -4.59 9.13 3.90
C MET A 62 -4.97 9.70 5.26
N HIS A 63 -3.97 10.10 6.05
CA HIS A 63 -4.22 10.61 7.40
C HIS A 63 -4.97 11.96 7.39
N ASP A 64 -4.59 12.88 6.50
CA ASP A 64 -5.21 14.20 6.36
C ASP A 64 -5.33 14.56 4.88
N PHE A 65 -6.53 14.45 4.33
CA PHE A 65 -6.85 14.77 2.93
C PHE A 65 -6.69 16.25 2.57
N SER A 66 -6.68 17.15 3.55
CA SER A 66 -6.44 18.57 3.32
C SER A 66 -4.95 18.90 3.18
N ASN A 67 -4.08 17.94 3.51
CA ASN A 67 -2.63 18.12 3.53
C ASN A 67 -1.92 17.05 2.69
N PRO A 68 -1.49 17.33 1.45
CA PRO A 68 -0.78 16.37 0.60
C PRO A 68 0.59 15.95 1.17
N ALA A 69 1.11 16.62 2.19
CA ALA A 69 2.32 16.20 2.90
C ALA A 69 2.08 15.11 3.97
N SER A 70 0.82 14.76 4.25
CA SER A 70 0.43 13.79 5.28
C SER A 70 0.80 12.35 4.89
N ALA A 71 0.61 11.43 5.82
CA ALA A 71 0.89 10.01 5.62
C ALA A 71 -0.15 9.38 4.68
N SER A 72 0.29 8.51 3.76
CA SER A 72 -0.56 7.96 2.70
C SER A 72 -0.20 6.54 2.26
N GLY A 73 -1.24 5.79 1.87
CA GLY A 73 -1.19 4.44 1.33
C GLY A 73 -0.87 3.36 2.36
N LEU A 74 -0.57 2.16 1.86
CA LEU A 74 -0.44 0.93 2.66
C LEU A 74 0.53 1.07 3.85
N MET A 75 1.68 1.70 3.61
CA MET A 75 2.77 1.89 4.56
C MET A 75 2.87 3.34 5.06
N GLN A 76 1.83 4.15 4.86
CA GLN A 76 1.69 5.50 5.41
C GLN A 76 2.93 6.39 5.20
N HIS A 77 3.45 6.43 3.96
CA HIS A 77 4.57 7.30 3.61
C HIS A 77 4.18 8.77 3.75
N LEU A 78 5.07 9.60 4.27
CA LEU A 78 4.85 11.05 4.31
C LEU A 78 4.98 11.63 2.90
N GLY A 79 3.90 12.24 2.40
CA GLY A 79 3.82 12.79 1.05
C GLY A 79 4.93 13.79 0.72
N LYS A 80 5.38 14.60 1.70
CA LYS A 80 6.50 15.56 1.50
C LYS A 80 7.83 14.91 1.09
N TYR A 81 8.03 13.63 1.37
CA TYR A 81 9.25 12.90 1.00
C TYR A 81 9.03 11.94 -0.17
N TRP A 82 7.79 11.78 -0.64
CA TRP A 82 7.43 10.74 -1.59
C TRP A 82 8.19 10.88 -2.90
N ALA A 83 8.22 12.07 -3.50
CA ALA A 83 8.86 12.29 -4.79
C ALA A 83 10.33 11.85 -4.79
N THR A 84 11.09 12.24 -3.76
CA THR A 84 12.51 11.88 -3.66
C THR A 84 12.70 10.39 -3.32
N ARG A 85 11.93 9.84 -2.38
CA ARG A 85 12.09 8.44 -1.93
C ARG A 85 11.65 7.44 -3.01
N SER A 86 10.52 7.71 -3.66
CA SER A 86 10.02 6.86 -4.75
C SER A 86 11.01 6.84 -5.92
N ALA A 87 11.55 8.00 -6.32
CA ALA A 87 12.58 8.07 -7.35
C ALA A 87 13.84 7.26 -6.97
N ALA A 88 14.33 7.39 -5.73
CA ALA A 88 15.50 6.66 -5.26
C ALA A 88 15.28 5.13 -5.22
N ALA A 89 14.04 4.70 -5.03
CA ALA A 89 13.65 3.28 -5.05
C ALA A 89 13.26 2.76 -6.45
N GLY A 90 13.32 3.59 -7.50
CA GLY A 90 12.98 3.20 -8.88
C GLY A 90 11.52 3.38 -9.29
N TYR A 91 10.70 4.06 -8.49
CA TYR A 91 9.27 4.31 -8.70
C TYR A 91 8.94 5.81 -8.87
N GLY A 92 9.88 6.59 -9.41
CA GLY A 92 9.68 8.02 -9.62
C GLY A 92 8.46 8.33 -10.49
N GLY A 93 7.64 9.29 -10.05
CA GLY A 93 6.41 9.69 -10.76
C GLY A 93 5.21 8.78 -10.54
N VAL A 94 5.37 7.66 -9.81
CA VAL A 94 4.26 6.78 -9.44
C VAL A 94 3.48 7.38 -8.26
N SER A 95 2.17 7.17 -8.26
CA SER A 95 1.29 7.61 -7.17
C SER A 95 1.69 6.98 -5.84
N ILE A 96 1.62 7.75 -4.75
CA ILE A 96 1.81 7.23 -3.38
C ILE A 96 0.74 6.18 -2.99
N PHE A 97 -0.42 6.21 -3.66
CA PHE A 97 -1.51 5.26 -3.47
C PHE A 97 -1.38 4.01 -4.36
N ASP A 98 -0.38 3.94 -5.25
CA ASP A 98 -0.09 2.70 -5.96
C ASP A 98 0.43 1.66 -4.96
N PRO A 99 -0.26 0.52 -4.77
CA PRO A 99 0.06 -0.41 -3.69
C PRO A 99 1.45 -1.04 -3.89
N THR A 100 1.84 -1.29 -5.13
CA THR A 100 3.13 -1.89 -5.50
C THR A 100 4.28 -0.94 -5.14
N ALA A 101 4.22 0.30 -5.61
CA ALA A 101 5.22 1.31 -5.31
C ALA A 101 5.28 1.63 -3.82
N ASN A 102 4.13 1.75 -3.15
CA ASN A 102 4.08 2.08 -1.72
C ASN A 102 4.83 1.03 -0.87
N VAL A 103 4.60 -0.25 -1.14
CA VAL A 103 5.29 -1.37 -0.45
C VAL A 103 6.75 -1.45 -0.86
N ALA A 104 7.07 -1.33 -2.15
CA ALA A 104 8.45 -1.40 -2.62
C ALA A 104 9.33 -0.27 -2.05
N VAL A 105 8.80 0.96 -2.00
CA VAL A 105 9.48 2.11 -1.40
C VAL A 105 9.65 1.92 0.11
N ALA A 106 8.71 1.27 0.80
CA ALA A 106 8.86 0.95 2.21
C ALA A 106 9.98 -0.08 2.46
N ALA A 107 10.07 -1.12 1.62
CA ALA A 107 11.16 -2.09 1.69
C ALA A 107 12.52 -1.44 1.41
N TRP A 108 12.60 -0.58 0.37
CA TRP A 108 13.80 0.21 0.09
C TRP A 108 14.19 1.09 1.29
N LEU A 109 13.21 1.79 1.87
CA LEU A 109 13.43 2.68 3.01
C LEU A 109 13.96 1.89 4.21
N ARG A 110 13.36 0.73 4.53
CA ARG A 110 13.83 -0.18 5.58
C ARG A 110 15.29 -0.58 5.36
N ASP A 111 15.70 -0.85 4.13
CA ASP A 111 17.05 -1.34 3.83
C ASP A 111 18.12 -0.24 3.75
N HIS A 112 17.74 0.98 3.34
CA HIS A 112 18.69 2.03 2.96
C HIS A 112 18.62 3.30 3.80
N SER A 113 17.64 3.44 4.68
CA SER A 113 17.46 4.65 5.48
C SER A 113 16.76 4.35 6.79
N GLY A 114 17.42 4.50 7.94
CA GLY A 114 16.76 4.51 9.27
C GLY A 114 16.04 3.24 9.73
N GLY A 115 15.96 2.19 8.89
CA GLY A 115 15.34 0.92 9.24
C GLY A 115 13.87 1.06 9.64
N TRP A 116 13.47 0.33 10.68
CA TRP A 116 12.12 0.39 11.24
C TRP A 116 11.81 1.67 12.02
N GLY A 117 12.74 2.62 12.13
CA GLY A 117 12.55 3.87 12.86
C GLY A 117 11.56 4.86 12.22
N HIS A 118 11.16 4.62 10.97
CA HIS A 118 10.21 5.49 10.25
C HIS A 118 8.76 5.28 10.62
N TRP A 119 8.42 4.15 11.23
CA TRP A 119 7.05 3.80 11.60
C TRP A 119 6.88 3.83 13.13
N VAL A 120 5.79 4.47 13.56
CA VAL A 120 5.40 4.50 14.98
C VAL A 120 4.71 3.19 15.34
N CYS A 121 3.87 2.68 14.43
CA CYS A 121 3.38 1.31 14.46
C CYS A 121 4.56 0.34 14.35
N ARG A 122 4.75 -0.57 15.31
CA ARG A 122 5.80 -1.59 15.27
C ARG A 122 5.53 -2.77 16.20
#